data_AF-A0A9E3MIZ7-F1
#
_entry.id   AF-A0A9E3MIZ7-F1
#
_cell.length_a   1.000
_cell.length_b   1.000
_cell.length_c   1.000
_cell.angle_alpha   90.00
_cell.angle_beta   90.00
_cell.angle_gamma   90.00
#
_symmetry.space_group_name_H-M   'P 1'
#
loop_
_entity.id
_entity.type
_entity.pdbx_description
1 polymer ?
#
loop_
_entity_poly.entity_id
_entity_poly.type
_entity_poly.pdbx_seq_one_letter_code
_entity_poly.pdbx_strand_id
1 'polypeptide(L)'
;MKRRALLLTLASLLLAALLGELNHYLGAWQLHVWCGGLFVAFAALRLDFRTGATAAFLAGLLFDANAPVAFGTQALLFLAAHAVIFNARARAPREVTLVGVIIALLANLALFLALSFLRIGASPAPGETWMRDFADLLVSQAVIALIAPWFFALQVRLLQIGGAGLRETARSAI
;
A
#
# COMPACT_ATOMS: atom_id res chain seq x y z
N MET A 1 -7.22 19.63 2.17
CA MET A 1 -6.38 18.73 1.35
C MET A 1 -5.05 18.40 2.03
N LYS A 2 -4.16 19.38 2.31
CA LYS A 2 -2.81 19.16 2.87
C LYS A 2 -2.79 18.32 4.16
N ARG A 3 -3.66 18.62 5.13
CA ARG A 3 -3.73 17.91 6.43
C ARG A 3 -4.07 16.42 6.30
N ARG A 4 -4.99 16.05 5.41
CA ARG A 4 -5.41 14.64 5.19
C ARG A 4 -4.29 13.82 4.59
N ALA A 5 -3.64 14.35 3.55
CA ALA A 5 -2.49 13.71 2.94
C ALA A 5 -1.39 13.50 3.98
N LEU A 6 -1.07 14.54 4.77
CA LEU A 6 -0.05 14.46 5.81
C LEU A 6 -0.36 13.40 6.88
N LEU A 7 -1.59 13.33 7.38
CA LEU A 7 -1.99 12.31 8.37
C LEU A 7 -1.86 10.89 7.82
N LEU A 8 -2.20 10.68 6.56
CA LEU A 8 -2.06 9.37 5.94
C LEU A 8 -0.62 9.03 5.59
N THR A 9 0.17 10.00 5.17
CA THR A 9 1.63 9.83 5.00
C THR A 9 2.26 9.45 6.33
N LEU A 10 1.85 10.07 7.45
CA LEU A 10 2.31 9.69 8.79
C LEU A 10 1.87 8.27 9.18
N ALA A 11 0.62 7.89 8.89
CA ALA A 11 0.16 6.51 9.11
C ALA A 11 0.97 5.50 8.28
N SER A 12 1.27 5.83 7.04
CA SER A 12 2.15 5.06 6.16
C SER A 12 3.57 4.98 6.71
N LEU A 13 4.15 6.09 7.18
CA LEU A 13 5.48 6.09 7.80
C LEU A 13 5.53 5.17 9.03
N LEU A 14 4.51 5.22 9.89
CA LEU A 14 4.40 4.33 11.04
C LEU A 14 4.33 2.86 10.59
N LEU A 15 3.49 2.53 9.61
CA LEU A 15 3.39 1.17 9.09
C LEU A 15 4.71 0.70 8.47
N ALA A 16 5.40 1.58 7.72
CA ALA A 16 6.69 1.26 7.12
C ALA A 16 7.76 0.99 8.17
N ALA A 17 7.79 1.77 9.26
CA ALA A 17 8.70 1.52 10.39
C ALA A 17 8.42 0.18 11.07
N LEU A 18 7.14 -0.12 11.39
CA LEU A 18 6.74 -1.40 11.96
C LEU A 18 7.06 -2.58 11.03
N LEU A 19 6.91 -2.40 9.72
CA LEU A 19 7.27 -3.41 8.73
C LEU A 19 8.79 -3.62 8.65
N GLY A 20 9.58 -2.55 8.79
CA GLY A 20 11.04 -2.62 8.89
C GLY A 20 11.49 -3.49 10.06
N GLU A 21 10.92 -3.25 11.25
CA GLU A 21 11.17 -4.08 12.44
C GLU A 21 10.72 -5.53 12.23
N LEU A 22 9.52 -5.76 11.67
CA LEU A 22 9.04 -7.11 11.36
C LEU A 22 10.01 -7.85 10.43
N ASN A 23 10.47 -7.18 9.37
CA ASN A 23 11.43 -7.76 8.43
C ASN A 23 12.81 -7.98 9.04
N HIS A 24 13.23 -7.16 10.00
CA HIS A 24 14.46 -7.40 10.76
C HIS A 24 14.38 -8.73 11.53
N TYR A 25 13.27 -9.00 12.23
CA TYR A 25 13.09 -10.27 12.94
C TYR A 25 12.91 -11.46 12.00
N LEU A 26 12.17 -11.30 10.90
CA LEU A 26 11.95 -12.36 9.90
C LEU A 26 13.19 -12.67 9.07
N GLY A 27 14.18 -11.77 9.05
CA GLY A 27 15.47 -11.97 8.38
C GLY A 27 16.19 -13.24 8.85
N ALA A 28 16.01 -13.65 10.12
CA ALA A 28 16.55 -14.90 10.65
C ALA A 28 16.00 -16.16 9.93
N TRP A 29 14.80 -16.07 9.37
CA TRP A 29 14.15 -17.14 8.60
C TRP A 29 14.26 -16.95 7.09
N GLN A 30 15.05 -15.97 6.65
CA GLN A 30 15.18 -15.57 5.24
C GLN A 30 13.87 -15.14 4.56
N LEU A 31 12.85 -14.84 5.35
CA LEU A 31 11.54 -14.37 4.87
C LEU A 31 11.50 -12.84 4.85
N HIS A 32 10.85 -12.30 3.83
CA HIS A 32 10.63 -10.87 3.70
C HIS A 32 9.17 -10.56 3.38
N VAL A 33 8.58 -9.68 4.19
CA VAL A 33 7.20 -9.22 4.04
C VAL A 33 7.18 -7.89 3.30
N TRP A 34 6.39 -7.84 2.23
CA TRP A 34 6.19 -6.66 1.42
C TRP A 34 4.70 -6.31 1.32
N CYS A 35 4.33 -5.13 1.83
CA CYS A 35 2.93 -4.74 2.04
C CYS A 35 2.47 -3.53 1.21
N GLY A 36 2.99 -3.32 0.00
CA GLY A 36 2.69 -2.14 -0.82
C GLY A 36 1.19 -1.90 -1.07
N GLY A 37 0.39 -2.97 -1.16
CA GLY A 37 -1.07 -2.84 -1.34
C GLY A 37 -1.79 -2.06 -0.22
N LEU A 38 -1.30 -2.12 1.02
CA LEU A 38 -1.88 -1.40 2.17
C LEU A 38 -1.73 0.11 2.05
N PHE A 39 -0.64 0.56 1.45
CA PHE A 39 -0.32 1.98 1.29
C PHE A 39 -1.20 2.68 0.25
N VAL A 40 -1.86 1.90 -0.61
CA VAL A 40 -2.64 2.41 -1.75
C VAL A 40 -4.14 2.16 -1.57
N ALA A 41 -4.55 0.99 -1.07
CA ALA A 41 -5.95 0.57 -1.07
C ALA A 41 -6.89 1.55 -0.35
N PHE A 42 -6.52 2.01 0.85
CA PHE A 42 -7.34 2.94 1.61
C PHE A 42 -7.50 4.29 0.90
N ALA A 43 -6.38 4.84 0.41
CA ALA A 43 -6.33 6.12 -0.26
C ALA A 43 -7.19 6.12 -1.53
N ALA A 44 -7.14 5.04 -2.32
CA ALA A 44 -7.93 4.89 -3.53
C ALA A 44 -9.43 4.72 -3.26
N LEU A 45 -9.78 3.94 -2.23
CA LEU A 45 -11.19 3.63 -1.94
C LEU A 45 -11.93 4.76 -1.23
N ARG A 46 -11.26 5.47 -0.31
CA ARG A 46 -11.95 6.34 0.65
C ARG A 46 -11.70 7.83 0.49
N LEU A 47 -10.77 8.25 -0.37
CA LEU A 47 -10.43 9.67 -0.54
C LEU A 47 -10.72 10.20 -1.94
N ASP A 48 -10.69 11.51 -2.08
CA ASP A 48 -10.71 12.19 -3.38
C ASP A 48 -9.42 11.90 -4.15
N PHE A 49 -9.49 11.93 -5.49
CA PHE A 49 -8.39 11.50 -6.36
C PHE A 49 -7.08 12.20 -6.02
N ARG A 50 -7.09 13.53 -5.94
CA ARG A 50 -5.89 14.35 -5.68
C ARG A 50 -5.24 14.01 -4.33
N THR A 51 -6.04 13.90 -3.27
CA THR A 51 -5.51 13.63 -1.92
C THR A 51 -4.96 12.22 -1.83
N GLY A 52 -5.68 11.23 -2.38
CA GLY A 52 -5.24 9.84 -2.38
C GLY A 52 -4.02 9.62 -3.27
N ALA A 53 -3.98 10.25 -4.45
CA ALA A 53 -2.85 10.17 -5.37
C ALA A 53 -1.58 10.75 -4.74
N THR A 54 -1.66 11.92 -4.08
CA THR A 54 -0.51 12.48 -3.36
C THR A 54 -0.05 11.55 -2.24
N ALA A 55 -0.96 10.99 -1.45
CA ALA A 55 -0.59 10.07 -0.37
C ALA A 55 0.08 8.78 -0.90
N ALA A 56 -0.46 8.18 -1.97
CA ALA A 56 0.09 7.00 -2.61
C ALA A 56 1.46 7.28 -3.24
N PHE A 57 1.62 8.43 -3.92
CA PHE A 57 2.88 8.85 -4.50
C PHE A 57 3.97 9.07 -3.45
N LEU A 58 3.64 9.77 -2.35
CA LEU A 58 4.57 9.96 -1.22
C LEU A 58 4.93 8.64 -0.54
N ALA A 59 3.96 7.72 -0.41
CA ALA A 59 4.24 6.38 0.10
C ALA A 59 5.17 5.60 -0.84
N GLY A 60 4.99 5.70 -2.15
CA GLY A 60 5.91 5.06 -3.09
C GLY A 60 7.32 5.65 -3.05
N LEU A 61 7.46 6.98 -2.89
CA LEU A 61 8.78 7.61 -2.70
C LEU A 61 9.49 7.13 -1.42
N LEU A 62 8.74 6.87 -0.35
CA LEU A 62 9.29 6.30 0.89
C LEU A 62 9.88 4.91 0.66
N PHE A 63 9.23 4.09 -0.18
CA PHE A 63 9.73 2.77 -0.53
C PHE A 63 10.90 2.84 -1.51
N ASP A 64 10.86 3.76 -2.50
CA ASP A 64 11.92 3.94 -3.49
C ASP A 64 13.28 4.25 -2.83
N ALA A 65 13.29 4.97 -1.70
CA ALA A 65 14.53 5.31 -0.99
C ALA A 65 15.30 4.08 -0.46
N ASN A 66 14.64 2.93 -0.30
CA ASN A 66 15.21 1.72 0.27
C ASN A 66 15.20 0.52 -0.69
N ALA A 67 14.78 0.73 -1.94
CA ALA A 67 14.56 -0.36 -2.89
C ALA A 67 15.69 -0.46 -3.94
N PRO A 68 16.06 -1.68 -4.36
CA PRO A 68 17.06 -1.91 -5.41
C PRO A 68 16.44 -1.74 -6.81
N VAL A 69 15.77 -0.61 -7.05
CA VAL A 69 15.18 -0.22 -8.34
C VAL A 69 15.50 1.25 -8.61
N ALA A 70 15.33 1.70 -9.86
CA ALA A 70 15.51 3.11 -10.17
C ALA A 70 14.57 3.98 -9.32
N PHE A 71 15.11 5.02 -8.68
CA PHE A 71 14.32 5.92 -7.84
C PHE A 71 13.14 6.50 -8.62
N GLY A 72 11.95 6.50 -8.01
CA GLY A 72 10.69 6.90 -8.63
C GLY A 72 9.86 5.74 -9.21
N THR A 73 10.42 4.53 -9.35
CA THR A 73 9.70 3.37 -9.88
C THR A 73 8.50 3.01 -9.02
N GLN A 74 8.67 2.90 -7.71
CA GLN A 74 7.59 2.55 -6.80
C GLN A 74 6.60 3.70 -6.62
N ALA A 75 7.06 4.94 -6.64
CA ALA A 75 6.18 6.12 -6.67
C ALA A 75 5.21 6.09 -7.87
N LEU A 76 5.71 5.76 -9.07
CA LEU A 76 4.88 5.63 -10.27
C LEU A 76 3.96 4.42 -10.20
N LEU A 77 4.45 3.26 -9.74
CA LEU A 77 3.63 2.06 -9.59
C LEU A 77 2.50 2.26 -8.57
N PHE A 78 2.77 2.92 -7.45
CA PHE A 78 1.76 3.19 -6.43
C PHE A 78 0.71 4.19 -6.93
N LEU A 79 1.15 5.22 -7.68
CA LEU A 79 0.25 6.15 -8.33
C LEU A 79 -0.63 5.47 -9.39
N ALA A 80 -0.06 4.57 -10.18
CA ALA A 80 -0.80 3.78 -11.17
C ALA A 80 -1.82 2.84 -10.50
N ALA A 81 -1.41 2.10 -9.46
CA ALA A 81 -2.31 1.26 -8.69
C ALA A 81 -3.44 2.07 -8.04
N HIS A 82 -3.13 3.25 -7.49
CA HIS A 82 -4.13 4.18 -6.98
C HIS A 82 -5.14 4.56 -8.05
N ALA A 83 -4.67 4.97 -9.24
CA ALA A 83 -5.55 5.36 -10.34
C ALA A 83 -6.46 4.20 -10.79
N VAL A 84 -5.92 2.98 -10.94
CA VAL A 84 -6.70 1.80 -11.33
C VAL A 84 -7.78 1.50 -10.30
N ILE A 85 -7.43 1.41 -9.02
CA ILE A 85 -8.38 1.13 -7.93
C ILE A 85 -9.42 2.26 -7.84
N PHE A 86 -8.99 3.52 -7.95
CA PHE A 86 -9.88 4.68 -7.88
C PHE A 86 -10.95 4.66 -8.98
N ASN A 87 -10.58 4.27 -10.20
CA ASN A 87 -11.54 4.15 -11.31
C ASN A 87 -12.47 2.94 -11.12
N ALA A 88 -11.96 1.82 -10.60
CA ALA A 88 -12.74 0.63 -10.34
C ALA A 88 -13.69 0.75 -9.12
N ARG A 89 -13.41 1.67 -8.19
CA ARG A 89 -14.11 1.76 -6.89
C ARG A 89 -15.61 2.02 -6.99
N ALA A 90 -16.10 2.59 -8.09
CA ALA A 90 -17.52 2.91 -8.26
C ALA A 90 -18.42 1.67 -8.13
N ARG A 91 -17.86 0.48 -8.39
CA ARG A 91 -18.55 -0.81 -8.33
C ARG A 91 -18.37 -1.52 -6.98
N ALA A 92 -17.56 -0.96 -6.07
CA ALA A 92 -17.13 -1.62 -4.84
C ALA A 92 -17.85 -1.05 -3.60
N PRO A 93 -18.31 -1.90 -2.66
CA PRO A 93 -18.80 -1.47 -1.34
C PRO A 93 -17.67 -0.91 -0.47
N ARG A 94 -17.24 0.33 -0.73
CA ARG A 94 -16.05 0.98 -0.13
C ARG A 94 -16.04 1.08 1.40
N GLU A 95 -17.21 0.97 2.04
CA GLU A 95 -17.37 1.02 3.49
C GLU A 95 -17.10 -0.33 4.16
N VAL A 96 -17.28 -1.43 3.42
CA VAL A 96 -17.08 -2.79 3.91
C VAL A 96 -15.58 -3.06 4.04
N THR A 97 -15.12 -3.32 5.27
CA THR A 97 -13.70 -3.58 5.56
C THR A 97 -13.16 -4.74 4.73
N LEU A 98 -13.93 -5.84 4.60
CA LEU A 98 -13.54 -7.01 3.83
C LEU A 98 -13.22 -6.67 2.37
N VAL A 99 -14.01 -5.80 1.73
CA VAL A 99 -13.76 -5.33 0.35
C VAL A 99 -12.44 -4.57 0.29
N GLY A 100 -12.16 -3.71 1.28
CA GLY A 100 -10.88 -3.03 1.40
C GLY A 100 -9.70 -4.00 1.54
N VAL A 101 -9.86 -5.06 2.34
CA VAL A 101 -8.81 -6.09 2.53
C VAL A 101 -8.54 -6.80 1.21
N ILE A 102 -9.59 -7.26 0.51
CA ILE A 102 -9.47 -7.92 -0.80
C ILE A 102 -8.73 -7.02 -1.79
N ILE A 103 -9.10 -5.73 -1.86
CA ILE A 103 -8.45 -4.77 -2.76
C ILE A 103 -6.98 -4.57 -2.38
N ALA A 104 -6.63 -4.54 -1.09
CA ALA A 104 -5.23 -4.48 -0.66
C ALA A 104 -4.43 -5.72 -1.06
N LEU A 105 -5.00 -6.92 -0.91
CA LEU A 105 -4.37 -8.18 -1.31
C LEU A 105 -4.11 -8.21 -2.83
N LEU A 106 -5.13 -7.86 -3.62
CA LEU A 106 -5.03 -7.78 -5.09
C LEU A 106 -4.02 -6.71 -5.54
N ALA A 107 -4.05 -5.53 -4.93
CA ALA A 107 -3.08 -4.48 -5.22
C ALA A 107 -1.66 -4.92 -4.87
N ASN A 108 -1.48 -5.61 -3.74
CA ASN A 108 -0.18 -6.12 -3.33
C ASN A 108 0.34 -7.18 -4.30
N LEU A 109 -0.53 -8.11 -4.73
CA LEU A 109 -0.18 -9.12 -5.73
C LEU A 109 0.27 -8.46 -7.03
N ALA A 110 -0.51 -7.52 -7.56
CA ALA A 110 -0.21 -6.83 -8.81
C ALA A 110 1.10 -6.05 -8.74
N LEU A 111 1.31 -5.28 -7.66
CA LEU A 111 2.53 -4.50 -7.48
C LEU A 111 3.77 -5.39 -7.26
N PHE A 112 3.64 -6.46 -6.48
CA PHE A 112 4.73 -7.41 -6.24
C PHE A 112 5.16 -8.09 -7.56
N LEU A 113 4.19 -8.53 -8.37
CA LEU A 113 4.45 -9.10 -9.69
C LEU A 113 5.12 -8.08 -10.61
N ALA A 114 4.62 -6.84 -10.67
CA ALA A 114 5.21 -5.78 -11.49
C ALA A 114 6.68 -5.52 -11.10
N LEU A 115 6.97 -5.43 -9.79
CA LEU A 115 8.34 -5.26 -9.29
C LEU A 115 9.21 -6.50 -9.57
N SER A 116 8.66 -7.70 -9.48
CA SER A 116 9.37 -8.94 -9.79
C SER A 116 9.80 -8.94 -11.26
N PHE A 117 8.90 -8.62 -12.19
CA PHE A 117 9.25 -8.53 -13.62
C PHE A 117 10.30 -7.47 -13.93
N LEU A 118 10.23 -6.31 -13.27
CA LEU A 118 11.25 -5.26 -13.43
C LEU A 118 12.64 -5.71 -12.94
N ARG A 119 12.71 -6.60 -11.94
CA ARG A 119 13.96 -7.13 -11.39
C ARG A 119 14.53 -8.30 -12.19
N ILE A 120 13.70 -9.09 -12.87
CA ILE A 120 14.14 -10.22 -13.70
C ILE A 120 15.15 -9.76 -14.77
N GLY A 121 14.91 -8.62 -15.42
CA GLY A 121 15.81 -8.09 -16.45
C GLY A 121 17.17 -7.58 -15.94
N ALA A 122 17.33 -7.42 -14.62
CA ALA A 122 18.55 -6.90 -14.00
C ALA A 122 19.36 -7.99 -13.27
N SER A 123 18.83 -9.21 -13.13
CA SER A 123 19.48 -10.29 -12.37
C SER A 123 20.19 -11.30 -13.29
N PRO A 124 21.45 -11.67 -13.00
CA PRO A 124 22.20 -12.64 -13.80
C PRO A 124 21.71 -14.10 -13.65
N ALA A 125 20.86 -14.42 -12.66
CA ALA A 125 20.31 -15.76 -12.44
C ALA A 125 18.85 -15.74 -11.91
N PRO A 126 17.86 -15.38 -12.74
CA PRO A 126 16.47 -15.21 -12.30
C PRO A 126 15.76 -16.51 -11.91
N GLY A 127 16.28 -17.67 -12.33
CA GLY A 127 15.69 -18.98 -12.04
C GLY A 127 15.99 -19.54 -10.65
N GLU A 128 16.87 -18.91 -9.87
CA GLU A 128 17.29 -19.44 -8.56
C GLU A 128 16.49 -18.87 -7.38
N THR A 129 15.83 -17.72 -7.54
CA THR A 129 15.13 -17.01 -6.44
C THR A 129 13.62 -17.23 -6.42
N TRP A 130 13.03 -17.83 -7.45
CA TRP A 130 11.56 -17.86 -7.62
C TRP A 130 10.80 -18.52 -6.46
N MET A 131 11.34 -19.61 -5.87
CA MET A 131 10.70 -20.28 -4.72
C MET A 131 10.67 -19.36 -3.50
N ARG A 132 11.73 -18.58 -3.31
CA ARG A 132 11.83 -17.60 -2.22
C ARG A 132 10.89 -16.42 -2.46
N ASP A 133 10.88 -15.85 -3.66
CA ASP A 133 9.98 -14.76 -4.03
C ASP A 133 8.50 -15.18 -3.86
N PHE A 134 8.19 -16.44 -4.17
CA PHE A 134 6.86 -17.01 -3.95
C PHE A 134 6.52 -17.17 -2.46
N ALA A 135 7.46 -17.65 -1.64
CA ALA A 135 7.28 -17.75 -0.20
C ALA A 135 7.05 -16.36 0.42
N ASP A 136 7.88 -15.37 0.05
CA ASP A 136 7.75 -13.98 0.48
C ASP A 136 6.39 -13.40 0.08
N LEU A 137 5.91 -13.68 -1.13
CA LEU A 137 4.58 -13.29 -1.57
C LEU A 137 3.48 -13.91 -0.70
N LEU A 138 3.52 -15.22 -0.45
CA LEU A 138 2.52 -15.90 0.37
C LEU A 138 2.46 -15.34 1.80
N VAL A 139 3.62 -15.17 2.43
CA VAL A 139 3.72 -14.59 3.77
C VAL A 139 3.22 -13.14 3.76
N SER A 140 3.57 -12.37 2.72
CA SER A 140 3.08 -11.00 2.56
C SER A 140 1.56 -10.91 2.47
N GLN A 141 0.93 -11.80 1.70
CA GLN A 141 -0.53 -11.86 1.59
C GLN A 141 -1.18 -12.23 2.92
N ALA A 142 -0.63 -13.21 3.65
CA ALA A 142 -1.12 -13.60 4.96
C ALA A 142 -1.02 -12.44 5.98
N VAL A 143 0.13 -11.75 6.01
CA VAL A 143 0.33 -10.60 6.89
C VAL A 143 -0.64 -9.48 6.55
N ILE A 144 -0.82 -9.14 5.27
CA ILE A 144 -1.80 -8.12 4.85
C ILE A 144 -3.20 -8.48 5.30
N ALA A 145 -3.63 -9.73 5.10
CA ALA A 145 -4.98 -10.17 5.50
C ALA A 145 -5.22 -9.95 7.01
N LEU A 146 -4.19 -10.16 7.83
CA LEU A 146 -4.25 -9.96 9.28
C LEU A 146 -4.22 -8.48 9.69
N ILE A 147 -3.33 -7.67 9.10
CA ILE A 147 -3.08 -6.30 9.56
C ILE A 147 -3.96 -5.25 8.86
N ALA A 148 -4.49 -5.54 7.67
CA ALA A 148 -5.30 -4.60 6.90
C ALA A 148 -6.51 -4.03 7.67
N PRO A 149 -7.34 -4.83 8.38
CA PRO A 149 -8.49 -4.30 9.11
C PRO A 149 -8.07 -3.30 10.18
N TRP A 150 -7.00 -3.61 10.92
CA TRP A 150 -6.45 -2.73 11.95
C TRP A 150 -5.90 -1.45 11.33
N PHE A 151 -5.11 -1.55 10.26
CA PHE A 151 -4.50 -0.39 9.63
C PHE A 151 -5.54 0.56 9.02
N PHE A 152 -6.58 0.03 8.37
CA PHE A 152 -7.68 0.87 7.88
C PHE A 152 -8.44 1.55 9.03
N ALA A 153 -8.65 0.85 10.16
CA ALA A 153 -9.26 1.46 11.32
C ALA A 153 -8.40 2.60 11.90
N LEU A 154 -7.07 2.42 11.95
CA LEU A 154 -6.12 3.47 12.35
C LEU A 154 -6.23 4.70 11.44
N GLN A 155 -6.24 4.52 10.12
CA GLN A 155 -6.36 5.63 9.17
C GLN A 155 -7.69 6.38 9.31
N VAL A 156 -8.81 5.67 9.54
CA VAL A 156 -10.10 6.31 9.83
C VAL A 156 -10.03 7.14 11.12
N ARG A 157 -9.48 6.58 12.20
CA ARG A 157 -9.37 7.27 13.49
C ARG A 157 -8.48 8.50 13.40
N LEU A 158 -7.34 8.42 12.71
CA LEU A 158 -6.45 9.56 12.50
C LEU A 158 -7.13 10.69 11.73
N LEU A 159 -7.93 10.38 10.70
CA LEU A 159 -8.70 11.37 9.98
C LEU A 159 -9.81 12.00 10.84
N GLN A 160 -10.43 11.24 11.74
CA GLN A 160 -11.44 11.74 12.68
C GLN A 160 -10.83 12.69 13.72
N ILE A 161 -9.76 12.28 14.40
CA ILE A 161 -9.02 13.11 15.37
C ILE A 161 -8.46 14.36 14.68
N GLY A 162 -8.02 14.19 13.44
CA GLY A 162 -7.56 15.26 12.56
C GLY A 162 -8.65 16.20 12.06
N GLY A 163 -9.89 16.17 12.58
CA GLY A 163 -10.98 17.06 12.15
C GLY A 163 -11.20 17.05 10.64
N ALA A 164 -10.93 15.92 10.00
CA ALA A 164 -10.92 15.76 8.56
C ALA A 164 -11.72 14.50 8.19
N GLY A 165 -12.84 14.32 8.89
CA GLY A 165 -13.65 13.11 8.82
C GLY A 165 -14.18 12.85 7.41
N LEU A 166 -14.31 11.57 7.06
CA LEU A 166 -14.82 11.14 5.75
C LEU A 166 -16.24 11.69 5.47
N ARG A 167 -17.05 11.90 6.52
CA ARG A 167 -18.45 12.38 6.46
C ARG A 167 -18.60 13.85 6.06
N GLU A 168 -17.65 14.72 6.38
CA GLU A 168 -17.72 16.14 5.98
C GLU A 168 -17.59 16.33 4.47
N THR A 169 -16.81 15.46 3.82
CA THR A 169 -16.55 15.54 2.37
C THR A 169 -17.76 15.13 1.53
N ALA A 170 -18.60 14.21 2.03
CA ALA A 170 -19.85 13.85 1.36
C ALA A 170 -20.87 15.00 1.36
N ARG A 171 -20.80 15.91 2.35
CA ARG A 171 -21.64 17.11 2.41
C ARG A 171 -21.11 18.27 1.57
N SER A 172 -19.81 18.34 1.29
CA SER A 172 -19.21 19.42 0.48
C SER A 172 -19.16 19.11 -1.03
N ALA A 173 -19.56 17.91 -1.44
CA ALA A 173 -19.55 17.46 -2.83
C ALA A 173 -20.97 17.40 -3.45
N ILE A 174 -21.98 17.85 -2.71
CA ILE A 174 -23.36 18.12 -3.14
C ILE A 174 -23.50 19.64 -3.20
#